data_AF-A0AAQ6IUG1-F1
#
_entry.id   AF-A0AAQ6IUG1-F1
#
_cell.length_a   1.000
_cell.length_b   1.000
_cell.length_c   1.000
_cell.angle_alpha   90.00
_cell.angle_beta   90.00
_cell.angle_gamma   90.00
#
_symmetry.space_group_name_H-M   'P 1'
#
loop_
_entity.id
_entity.type
_entity.pdbx_description
1 polymer ?
#
loop_
_entity_poly.entity_id
_entity_poly.type
_entity_poly.pdbx_seq_one_letter_code
_entity_poly.pdbx_strand_id
1 'polypeptide(L)'
;LFSSGFLCSLQMMVLSSPVCRLQGVLVQSAHHLLRDLGGPFPVHCVKYNANISFPDSVLTAVAASHAQCHQVLWVLNESLDGARQVFENHSLPEDGLEWDEVKFDNFQNLQYQLLGEWRCSSNVESSDVLSSYFKNVTAVLQQQDSAACGWMALRRDLLCVLKSALQQYHSCFTWRHARHQH
;
A
#
# COMPACT_ATOMS: atom_id res chain seq x y z
N LEU A 1 -50.35 -45.95 9.71
CA LEU A 1 -49.76 -45.30 8.51
C LEU A 1 -48.77 -44.27 9.01
N PHE A 2 -47.48 -44.57 8.89
CA PHE A 2 -46.38 -43.76 9.45
C PHE A 2 -46.20 -42.47 8.66
N SER A 3 -46.12 -41.35 9.38
CA SER A 3 -45.76 -40.02 8.88
C SER A 3 -44.39 -40.05 8.20
N SER A 4 -44.30 -39.52 6.97
CA SER A 4 -43.02 -39.31 6.30
C SER A 4 -42.70 -37.81 6.27
N GLY A 5 -41.57 -37.48 6.90
CA GLY A 5 -41.14 -36.14 7.28
C GLY A 5 -40.70 -35.26 6.12
N PHE A 6 -40.88 -33.95 6.36
CA PHE A 6 -40.24 -32.86 5.63
C PHE A 6 -38.72 -33.01 5.64
N LEU A 7 -38.10 -33.13 4.46
CA LEU A 7 -36.67 -32.93 4.27
C LEU A 7 -36.46 -31.61 3.53
N CYS A 8 -36.38 -30.52 4.30
CA CYS A 8 -35.94 -29.22 3.81
C CYS A 8 -34.42 -29.28 3.62
N SER A 9 -33.98 -29.47 2.37
CA SER A 9 -32.56 -29.47 2.02
C SER A 9 -32.05 -28.03 2.00
N LEU A 10 -31.48 -27.56 3.11
CA LEU A 10 -30.71 -26.32 3.14
C LEU A 10 -29.41 -26.56 2.36
N GLN A 11 -29.40 -26.21 1.07
CA GLN A 11 -28.15 -26.06 0.32
C GLN A 11 -27.45 -24.80 0.86
N MET A 12 -26.44 -25.02 1.70
CA MET A 12 -25.50 -23.96 2.11
C MET A 12 -24.76 -23.51 0.85
N MET A 13 -25.25 -22.44 0.20
CA MET A 13 -24.47 -21.72 -0.79
C MET A 13 -23.26 -21.14 -0.07
N VAL A 14 -22.11 -21.79 -0.20
CA VAL A 14 -20.83 -21.19 0.12
C VAL A 14 -20.66 -20.03 -0.86
N LEU A 15 -21.07 -18.84 -0.46
CA LEU A 15 -20.65 -17.61 -1.10
C LEU A 15 -19.13 -17.58 -0.92
N SER A 16 -18.40 -18.04 -1.95
CA SER A 16 -16.97 -17.81 -2.03
C SER A 16 -16.77 -16.30 -2.02
N SER A 17 -16.38 -15.74 -0.88
CA SER A 17 -15.94 -14.35 -0.81
C SER A 17 -14.86 -14.18 -1.88
N PRO A 18 -14.93 -13.14 -2.73
CA PRO A 18 -13.90 -12.92 -3.74
C PRO A 18 -12.55 -12.85 -3.02
N VAL A 19 -11.64 -13.77 -3.35
CA VAL A 19 -10.29 -13.73 -2.79
C VAL A 19 -9.64 -12.48 -3.35
N CYS A 20 -9.44 -11.48 -2.50
CA CYS A 20 -8.71 -10.29 -2.87
C CYS A 20 -7.27 -10.63 -3.12
N ARG A 21 -6.87 -10.47 -4.38
CA ARG A 21 -5.52 -10.75 -4.81
C ARG A 21 -5.03 -9.56 -5.57
N LEU A 22 -4.11 -8.82 -4.95
CA LEU A 22 -3.36 -7.77 -5.61
C LEU A 22 -2.45 -8.41 -6.68
N GLN A 23 -2.37 -7.77 -7.84
CA GLN A 23 -1.48 -8.20 -8.90
C GLN A 23 -0.04 -7.77 -8.57
N GLY A 24 0.86 -8.73 -8.41
CA GLY A 24 2.26 -8.46 -8.05
C GLY A 24 2.98 -7.62 -9.10
N VAL A 25 2.61 -7.76 -10.38
CA VAL A 25 3.14 -6.96 -11.48
C VAL A 25 2.82 -5.48 -11.32
N LEU A 26 1.61 -5.13 -10.84
CA LEU A 26 1.23 -3.74 -10.61
C LEU A 26 1.98 -3.15 -9.41
N VAL A 27 2.13 -3.91 -8.33
CA VAL A 27 2.92 -3.52 -7.15
C VAL A 27 4.39 -3.30 -7.52
N GLN A 28 4.95 -4.17 -8.37
CA GLN A 28 6.31 -4.03 -8.89
C GLN A 28 6.46 -2.79 -9.78
N SER A 29 5.51 -2.52 -10.67
CA SER A 29 5.51 -1.31 -11.49
C SER A 29 5.42 -0.04 -10.64
N ALA A 30 4.54 -0.03 -9.63
CA ALA A 30 4.43 1.07 -8.67
C ALA A 30 5.75 1.31 -7.91
N HIS A 31 6.41 0.24 -7.46
CA HIS A 31 7.74 0.33 -6.85
C HIS A 31 8.79 0.91 -7.80
N HIS A 32 8.83 0.47 -9.06
CA HIS A 32 9.77 1.00 -10.05
C HIS A 32 9.53 2.48 -10.34
N LEU A 33 8.28 2.90 -10.51
CA LEU A 33 7.94 4.30 -10.73
C LEU A 33 8.41 5.18 -9.57
N LEU A 34 8.12 4.80 -8.32
CA LEU A 34 8.63 5.55 -7.15
C LEU A 34 10.16 5.52 -7.06
N ARG A 35 10.81 4.42 -7.41
CA ARG A 35 12.27 4.30 -7.34
C ARG A 35 12.90 5.27 -8.32
N ASP A 36 12.35 5.35 -9.52
CA ASP A 36 12.88 6.15 -10.63
C ASP A 36 12.26 7.55 -10.70
N LEU A 37 11.38 7.89 -9.74
CA LEU A 37 10.65 9.15 -9.64
C LEU A 37 11.57 10.36 -9.47
N GLY A 38 12.67 10.20 -8.74
CA GLY A 38 13.60 11.30 -8.49
C GLY A 38 14.94 10.80 -7.93
N GLY A 39 15.79 11.74 -7.52
CA GLY A 39 17.12 11.46 -7.00
C GLY A 39 17.17 10.68 -5.68
N PRO A 40 18.38 10.44 -5.13
CA PRO A 40 18.55 9.79 -3.84
C PRO A 40 17.97 10.61 -2.68
N PHE A 41 17.76 9.97 -1.52
CA PHE A 41 17.31 10.66 -0.31
C PHE A 41 18.36 11.71 0.13
N PRO A 42 18.01 13.01 0.27
CA PRO A 42 19.00 14.04 0.57
C PRO A 42 19.52 13.93 2.00
N VAL A 43 20.84 14.08 2.18
CA VAL A 43 21.48 13.99 3.51
C VAL A 43 20.91 15.03 4.49
N HIS A 44 20.62 16.24 4.01
CA HIS A 44 20.04 17.30 4.85
C HIS A 44 18.63 16.96 5.37
N CYS A 45 17.93 16.01 4.75
CA CYS A 45 16.61 15.56 5.19
C CYS A 45 16.65 14.53 6.32
N VAL A 46 17.82 13.93 6.61
CA VAL A 46 17.95 12.89 7.64
C VAL A 46 17.52 13.38 9.03
N LYS A 47 17.69 14.68 9.32
CA LYS A 47 17.26 15.29 10.60
C LYS A 47 15.75 15.16 10.87
N TYR A 48 14.93 15.01 9.82
CA TYR A 48 13.48 14.85 9.95
C TYR A 48 13.04 13.40 10.20
N ASN A 49 13.95 12.42 10.08
CA ASN A 49 13.63 11.01 10.31
C ASN A 49 13.21 10.71 11.75
N ALA A 50 13.68 11.49 12.72
CA ALA A 50 13.23 11.36 14.11
C ALA A 50 11.72 11.63 14.27
N ASN A 51 11.15 12.45 13.39
CA ASN A 51 9.72 12.79 13.40
C ASN A 51 8.92 11.88 12.46
N ILE A 52 9.51 11.46 11.33
CA ILE A 52 8.90 10.59 10.34
C ILE A 52 9.55 9.21 10.40
N SER A 53 9.03 8.36 11.28
CA SER A 53 9.38 6.95 11.35
C SER A 53 8.17 6.11 10.97
N PHE A 54 8.30 5.34 9.89
CA PHE A 54 7.32 4.30 9.59
C PHE A 54 7.32 3.28 10.75
N PRO A 55 6.16 2.81 11.23
CA PRO A 55 6.11 1.93 12.39
C PRO A 55 6.59 0.52 12.03
N ASP A 56 7.84 0.20 12.35
CA ASP A 56 8.46 -1.13 12.13
C ASP A 56 7.69 -2.28 12.81
N SER A 57 6.97 -1.97 13.89
CA SER A 57 6.10 -2.92 14.59
C SER A 57 5.03 -3.51 13.67
N VAL A 58 4.57 -2.75 12.67
CA VAL A 58 3.57 -3.19 11.70
C VAL A 58 4.15 -4.24 10.77
N LEU A 59 5.37 -4.02 10.26
CA LEU A 59 6.07 -4.99 9.41
C LEU A 59 6.49 -6.24 10.20
N THR A 60 6.87 -6.07 11.47
CA THR A 60 7.29 -7.16 12.35
C THR A 60 6.10 -8.03 12.79
N ALA A 61 4.96 -7.43 13.11
CA ALA A 61 3.73 -8.15 13.48
C ALA A 61 3.24 -9.05 12.34
N VAL A 62 3.39 -8.60 11.10
CA VAL A 62 3.08 -9.38 9.90
C VAL A 62 3.95 -10.63 9.80
N ALA A 63 5.26 -10.50 10.04
CA ALA A 63 6.20 -11.62 9.96
C ALA A 63 5.92 -12.73 10.99
N ALA A 64 5.31 -12.38 12.13
CA ALA A 64 5.02 -13.28 13.24
C ALA A 64 3.68 -14.05 13.11
N SER A 65 2.80 -13.69 12.17
CA SER A 65 1.46 -14.31 12.08
C SER A 65 1.44 -15.52 11.13
N HIS A 66 0.49 -16.45 11.31
CA HIS A 66 0.21 -17.51 10.31
C HIS A 66 -0.75 -17.03 9.19
N ALA A 67 -1.30 -15.82 9.31
CA ALA A 67 -2.21 -15.16 8.36
C ALA A 67 -1.49 -14.07 7.54
N GLN A 68 -0.22 -14.32 7.20
CA GLN A 68 0.74 -13.32 6.71
C GLN A 68 0.20 -12.52 5.53
N CYS A 69 -0.38 -13.18 4.52
CA CYS A 69 -0.78 -12.50 3.30
C CYS A 69 -1.86 -11.45 3.50
N HIS A 70 -2.90 -11.71 4.30
CA HIS A 70 -3.94 -10.71 4.52
C HIS A 70 -3.37 -9.46 5.19
N GLN A 71 -2.53 -9.66 6.21
CA GLN A 71 -1.95 -8.55 6.97
C GLN A 71 -0.94 -7.75 6.13
N VAL A 72 -0.09 -8.41 5.32
CA VAL A 72 0.82 -7.72 4.38
C VAL A 72 0.03 -6.85 3.40
N LEU A 73 -0.97 -7.45 2.75
CA LEU A 73 -1.73 -6.78 1.70
C LEU A 73 -2.53 -5.61 2.30
N TRP A 74 -3.03 -5.76 3.53
CA TRP A 74 -3.65 -4.68 4.28
C TRP A 74 -2.66 -3.54 4.57
N VAL A 75 -1.47 -3.81 5.12
CA VAL A 75 -0.46 -2.77 5.40
C VAL A 75 -0.04 -2.04 4.12
N LEU A 76 0.15 -2.79 3.03
CA LEU A 76 0.43 -2.23 1.72
C LEU A 76 -0.70 -1.29 1.26
N ASN A 77 -1.95 -1.72 1.40
CA ASN A 77 -3.11 -0.93 1.04
C ASN A 77 -3.22 0.36 1.88
N GLU A 78 -3.10 0.28 3.21
CA GLU A 78 -3.15 1.46 4.08
C GLU A 78 -2.02 2.44 3.76
N SER A 79 -0.83 1.92 3.44
CA SER A 79 0.30 2.76 3.04
C SER A 79 0.03 3.48 1.72
N LEU A 80 -0.56 2.78 0.74
CA LEU A 80 -0.94 3.35 -0.54
C LEU A 80 -2.09 4.36 -0.38
N ASP A 81 -3.11 4.08 0.42
CA ASP A 81 -4.26 4.99 0.58
C ASP A 81 -3.88 6.23 1.37
N GLY A 82 -3.13 6.09 2.46
CA GLY A 82 -2.65 7.24 3.21
C GLY A 82 -1.71 8.13 2.37
N ALA A 83 -0.83 7.54 1.56
CA ALA A 83 -0.01 8.31 0.62
C ALA A 83 -0.87 9.05 -0.42
N ARG A 84 -1.90 8.39 -0.98
CA ARG A 84 -2.88 9.03 -1.89
C ARG A 84 -3.52 10.25 -1.25
N GLN A 85 -4.00 10.11 -0.01
CA GLN A 85 -4.59 11.22 0.73
C GLN A 85 -3.59 12.37 0.95
N VAL A 86 -2.31 12.09 1.17
CA VAL A 86 -1.29 13.14 1.25
C VAL A 86 -1.11 13.84 -0.10
N PHE A 87 -1.01 13.10 -1.21
CA PHE A 87 -0.88 13.67 -2.56
C PHE A 87 -2.08 14.54 -2.97
N GLU A 88 -3.30 14.15 -2.58
CA GLU A 88 -4.52 14.89 -2.90
C GLU A 88 -4.68 16.17 -2.07
N ASN A 89 -4.20 16.17 -0.82
CA ASN A 89 -4.43 17.26 0.13
C ASN A 89 -3.26 18.26 0.23
N HIS A 90 -2.11 17.97 -0.36
CA HIS A 90 -0.92 18.82 -0.29
C HIS A 90 -0.27 18.95 -1.67
N SER A 91 0.09 20.17 -2.05
CA SER A 91 0.85 20.43 -3.26
C SER A 91 2.32 20.03 -3.08
N LEU A 92 2.95 19.58 -4.17
CA LEU A 92 4.41 19.46 -4.22
C LEU A 92 5.03 20.86 -4.06
N PRO A 93 6.18 21.00 -3.37
CA PRO A 93 6.89 22.27 -3.28
C PRO A 93 7.39 22.67 -4.68
N GLU A 94 7.47 23.98 -4.93
CA GLU A 94 7.98 24.53 -6.19
C GLU A 94 9.49 24.31 -6.35
N ASP A 95 10.21 24.17 -5.24
CA ASP A 95 11.65 23.96 -5.18
C ASP A 95 12.06 22.78 -4.28
N GLY A 96 13.31 22.34 -4.43
CA GLY A 96 13.87 21.25 -3.61
C GLY A 96 13.36 19.84 -3.91
N LEU A 97 12.46 19.68 -4.88
CA LEU A 97 11.94 18.39 -5.31
C LEU A 97 11.99 18.23 -6.84
N GLU A 98 13.00 17.49 -7.32
CA GLU A 98 13.15 17.16 -8.74
C GLU A 98 12.49 15.81 -9.04
N TRP A 99 11.15 15.78 -9.04
CA TRP A 99 10.39 14.58 -9.40
C TRP A 99 9.97 14.61 -10.86
N ASP A 100 10.10 13.46 -11.52
CA ASP A 100 9.62 13.20 -12.87
C ASP A 100 8.09 13.17 -12.86
N GLU A 101 7.46 14.24 -13.37
CA GLU A 101 6.01 14.42 -13.37
C GLU A 101 5.27 13.27 -14.05
N VAL A 102 5.82 12.74 -15.15
CA VAL A 102 5.21 11.63 -15.91
C VAL A 102 5.23 10.36 -15.09
N LYS A 103 6.33 10.07 -14.39
CA LYS A 103 6.38 8.92 -13.48
C LYS A 103 5.48 9.09 -12.26
N PHE A 104 5.36 10.32 -11.75
CA PHE A 104 4.48 10.62 -10.63
C PHE A 104 3.02 10.37 -10.99
N ASP A 105 2.56 10.90 -12.13
CA ASP A 105 1.20 10.69 -12.62
C ASP A 105 0.91 9.19 -12.88
N ASN A 106 1.83 8.50 -13.56
CA ASN A 106 1.70 7.05 -13.77
C ASN A 106 1.66 6.27 -12.45
N PHE A 107 2.40 6.72 -11.43
CA PHE A 107 2.36 6.10 -10.12
C PHE A 107 0.99 6.31 -9.46
N GLN A 108 0.44 7.53 -9.48
CA GLN A 108 -0.88 7.81 -8.92
C GLN A 108 -2.00 7.02 -9.63
N ASN A 109 -1.90 6.86 -10.95
CA ASN A 109 -2.81 6.02 -11.73
C ASN A 109 -2.74 4.55 -11.30
N LEU A 110 -1.54 3.98 -11.13
CA LEU A 110 -1.36 2.62 -10.63
C LEU A 110 -1.81 2.46 -9.17
N GLN A 111 -1.56 3.46 -8.33
CA GLN A 111 -2.02 3.50 -6.95
C GLN A 111 -3.55 3.41 -6.90
N TYR A 112 -4.27 4.20 -7.71
CA TYR A 112 -5.73 4.13 -7.80
C TYR A 112 -6.21 2.73 -8.21
N GLN A 113 -5.57 2.11 -9.20
CA GLN A 113 -5.90 0.74 -9.63
C GLN A 113 -5.69 -0.29 -8.51
N LEU A 114 -4.56 -0.23 -7.81
CA LEU A 114 -4.23 -1.14 -6.69
C LEU A 114 -5.24 -1.01 -5.53
N LEU A 115 -5.61 0.21 -5.17
CA LEU A 115 -6.64 0.47 -4.15
C LEU A 115 -8.01 -0.06 -4.59
N GLY A 116 -8.32 0.01 -5.89
CA GLY A 116 -9.50 -0.62 -6.48
C GLY A 116 -9.51 -2.14 -6.34
N GLU A 117 -8.38 -2.80 -6.59
CA GLU A 117 -8.23 -4.27 -6.44
C GLU A 117 -8.39 -4.73 -4.99
N TRP A 118 -7.98 -3.93 -4.01
CA TRP A 118 -8.10 -4.29 -2.58
C TRP A 118 -9.54 -4.24 -2.07
N ARG A 119 -10.37 -3.32 -2.58
CA ARG A 119 -11.76 -3.07 -2.12
C ARG A 119 -12.70 -4.28 -2.18
N CYS A 120 -12.32 -5.38 -2.84
CA CYS A 120 -13.06 -6.62 -2.72
C CYS A 120 -13.04 -7.23 -1.29
N SER A 121 -12.17 -6.73 -0.40
CA SER A 121 -12.00 -7.23 0.96
C SER A 121 -12.99 -6.47 1.84
N SER A 122 -14.26 -6.87 1.74
CA SER A 122 -15.43 -6.06 2.12
C SER A 122 -15.60 -5.75 3.62
N ASN A 123 -14.61 -6.00 4.48
CA ASN A 123 -14.76 -5.82 5.94
C ASN A 123 -13.45 -5.40 6.66
N VAL A 124 -12.58 -4.61 6.04
CA VAL A 124 -11.47 -4.04 6.80
C VAL A 124 -11.79 -2.59 7.14
N GLU A 125 -12.24 -2.37 8.37
CA GLU A 125 -12.29 -1.03 8.95
C GLU A 125 -10.91 -0.38 8.79
N SER A 126 -10.91 0.84 8.24
CA SER A 126 -9.74 1.72 8.23
C SER A 126 -9.14 1.72 9.63
N SER A 127 -7.95 1.16 9.78
CA SER A 127 -7.33 1.07 11.10
C SER A 127 -6.33 2.21 11.25
N ASP A 128 -6.46 2.94 12.36
CA ASP A 128 -5.64 4.12 12.69
C ASP A 128 -4.15 3.82 12.91
N VAL A 129 -3.67 2.61 12.60
CA VAL A 129 -2.30 2.14 12.82
C VAL A 129 -1.26 3.02 12.13
N LEU A 130 -1.52 3.50 10.91
CA LEU A 130 -0.62 4.43 10.21
C LEU A 130 -1.02 5.90 10.40
N SER A 131 -2.10 6.20 11.13
CA SER A 131 -2.61 7.57 11.28
C SER A 131 -1.57 8.52 11.90
N SER A 132 -0.85 8.07 12.93
CA SER A 132 0.21 8.87 13.56
C SER A 132 1.39 9.10 12.61
N TYR A 133 1.73 8.10 11.80
CA TYR A 133 2.79 8.24 10.80
C TYR A 133 2.42 9.33 9.78
N PHE A 134 1.22 9.25 9.19
CA PHE A 134 0.78 10.23 8.20
C PHE A 134 0.60 11.63 8.81
N LYS A 135 0.13 11.75 10.06
CA LYS A 135 0.10 13.03 10.79
C LYS A 135 1.49 13.65 10.92
N ASN A 136 2.51 12.84 11.19
CA ASN A 136 3.89 13.34 11.30
C ASN A 136 4.45 13.75 9.94
N VAL A 137 4.16 12.99 8.87
CA VAL A 137 4.50 13.37 7.49
C VAL A 137 3.89 14.73 7.16
N THR A 138 2.58 14.91 7.37
CA THR A 138 1.89 16.16 7.06
C THR A 138 2.41 17.33 7.91
N ALA A 139 2.75 17.08 9.18
CA ALA A 139 3.35 18.11 10.03
C ALA A 139 4.70 18.61 9.50
N VAL A 140 5.52 17.73 8.90
CA VAL A 140 6.78 18.12 8.25
C VAL A 140 6.54 18.77 6.89
N LEU A 141 5.50 18.38 6.16
CA LEU A 141 5.10 19.04 4.90
C LEU A 141 4.70 20.50 5.12
N GLN A 142 4.09 20.81 6.27
CA GLN A 142 3.60 22.15 6.62
C GLN A 142 4.65 23.04 7.30
N GLN A 143 5.78 22.46 7.71
CA GLN A 143 6.90 23.22 8.28
C GLN A 143 7.67 23.96 7.17
N GLN A 144 8.12 25.16 7.50
CA GLN A 144 8.91 25.99 6.58
C GLN A 144 10.23 25.29 6.22
N ASP A 145 10.59 25.33 4.93
CA ASP A 145 11.82 24.76 4.35
C ASP A 145 12.00 23.23 4.53
N SER A 146 10.97 22.50 4.96
CA SER A 146 11.04 21.04 5.15
C SER A 146 10.10 20.24 4.26
N ALA A 147 9.25 20.90 3.47
CA ALA A 147 8.26 20.24 2.62
C ALA A 147 8.89 19.19 1.70
N ALA A 148 9.96 19.54 0.99
CA ALA A 148 10.70 18.60 0.14
C ALA A 148 11.20 17.37 0.91
N CYS A 149 11.67 17.56 2.15
CA CYS A 149 12.11 16.45 3.00
C CYS A 149 10.96 15.56 3.46
N GLY A 150 9.79 16.13 3.74
CA GLY A 150 8.57 15.35 4.04
C GLY A 150 8.16 14.46 2.87
N TRP A 151 8.18 15.00 1.64
CA TRP A 151 7.91 14.24 0.42
C TRP A 151 8.94 13.14 0.16
N MET A 152 10.23 13.45 0.34
CA MET A 152 11.30 12.46 0.19
C MET A 152 11.22 11.35 1.25
N ALA A 153 10.79 11.66 2.47
CA ALA A 153 10.55 10.67 3.52
C ALA A 153 9.37 9.77 3.19
N LEU A 154 8.24 10.33 2.76
CA LEU A 154 7.07 9.57 2.31
C LEU A 154 7.43 8.61 1.16
N ARG A 155 8.14 9.12 0.13
CA ARG A 155 8.63 8.30 -1.00
C ARG A 155 9.52 7.15 -0.53
N ARG A 156 10.49 7.42 0.35
CA ARG A 156 11.42 6.42 0.89
C ARG A 156 10.67 5.31 1.63
N ASP A 157 9.74 5.68 2.50
CA ASP A 157 9.03 4.70 3.33
C ASP A 157 8.07 3.87 2.48
N LEU A 158 7.37 4.49 1.52
CA LEU A 158 6.51 3.78 0.59
C LEU A 158 7.30 2.80 -0.30
N LEU A 159 8.50 3.20 -0.74
CA LEU A 159 9.44 2.30 -1.41
C LEU A 159 9.83 1.11 -0.53
N CYS A 160 10.10 1.35 0.76
CA CYS A 160 10.45 0.29 1.71
C CYS A 160 9.30 -0.72 1.88
N VAL A 161 8.06 -0.24 2.02
CA VAL A 161 6.87 -1.08 2.16
C VAL A 161 6.67 -1.93 0.90
N LEU A 162 6.68 -1.31 -0.27
CA LEU A 162 6.50 -2.00 -1.55
C LEU A 162 7.58 -3.06 -1.78
N LYS A 163 8.84 -2.71 -1.52
CA LYS A 163 9.97 -3.63 -1.64
C LYS A 163 9.85 -4.81 -0.67
N SER A 164 9.56 -4.53 0.60
CA SER A 164 9.42 -5.56 1.63
C SER A 164 8.29 -6.52 1.30
N ALA A 165 7.15 -5.99 0.86
CA ALA A 165 6.01 -6.77 0.37
C ALA A 165 6.42 -7.70 -0.79
N LEU A 166 7.06 -7.15 -1.83
CA LEU A 166 7.49 -7.92 -3.00
C LEU A 166 8.54 -8.99 -2.69
N GLN A 167 9.48 -8.71 -1.78
CA GLN A 167 10.61 -9.60 -1.49
C GLN A 167 10.27 -10.67 -0.46
N GLN A 168 9.61 -10.29 0.63
CA GLN A 168 9.35 -11.19 1.76
C GLN A 168 8.03 -11.94 1.60
N TYR A 169 7.09 -11.37 0.84
CA TYR A 169 5.71 -11.88 0.73
C TYR A 169 5.28 -12.06 -0.72
N HIS A 170 6.24 -12.38 -1.59
CA HIS A 170 6.02 -12.62 -3.03
C HIS A 170 4.84 -13.58 -3.32
N SER A 171 4.69 -14.63 -2.50
CA SER A 171 3.63 -15.64 -2.64
C SER A 171 2.22 -15.13 -2.34
N CYS A 172 2.09 -13.95 -1.72
CA CYS A 172 0.80 -13.34 -1.39
C CYS A 172 0.15 -12.62 -2.58
N PHE A 173 0.90 -12.40 -3.66
CA PHE A 173 0.41 -11.73 -4.86
C PHE A 173 -0.05 -12.71 -5.93
N THR A 174 -0.92 -12.23 -6.82
CA THR A 174 -1.16 -12.94 -8.09
C THR A 174 -0.15 -12.53 -9.15
N TRP A 175 0.45 -13.54 -9.75
CA TRP A 175 1.38 -13.41 -10.86
C TRP A 175 0.73 -14.05 -12.08
N ARG A 176 0.00 -13.26 -12.88
CA ARG A 176 -0.46 -13.76 -14.19
C ARG A 176 0.77 -13.93 -15.06
N HIS A 177 1.18 -15.17 -15.27
CA HIS A 177 2.09 -15.48 -16.37
C HIS A 177 1.33 -15.20 -17.66
N ALA A 178 1.91 -14.43 -18.57
CA ALA A 178 1.43 -14.41 -19.94
C ALA A 178 1.42 -15.87 -20.41
N ARG A 179 0.22 -16.45 -20.59
CA ARG A 179 0.10 -17.75 -21.24
C ARG A 179 0.61 -17.53 -22.65
N HIS A 180 1.82 -17.98 -22.94
CA HIS A 180 2.23 -18.27 -24.31
C HIS A 180 1.19 -19.27 -24.85
N GLN A 181 0.33 -18.78 -25.73
CA GLN A 181 -0.50 -19.62 -26.58
C GLN A 181 0.48 -20.34 -27.50
N HIS A 182 0.68 -21.63 -27.26
CA HIS A 182 1.23 -22.57 -28.23
C HIS A 182 0.08 -23.27 -28.93
#